data_AF-A0A965KDX4-F1
#
_entry.id   AF-A0A965KDX4-F1
#
_cell.length_a   1.000
_cell.length_b   1.000
_cell.length_c   1.000
_cell.angle_alpha   90.00
_cell.angle_beta   90.00
_cell.angle_gamma   90.00
#
_symmetry.space_group_name_H-M   'P 1'
#
loop_
_entity.id
_entity.type
_entity.pdbx_description
1 polymer ?
#
loop_
_entity_poly.entity_id
_entity_poly.type
_entity_poly.pdbx_seq_one_letter_code
_entity_poly.pdbx_strand_id
1 'polypeptide(L)'
;MNKNILWLSATICGVGLLPGGGTVASFITLPFYFLDTVSLCLVLLISSLVCGAAISFGQRWYQKKDPSQIVIDEFVAALLLIFLLKTILLCSFEQVAMALILFRFFDMTKIFGLRDLEKVQGVWGVLLDDLGAALYSFLIFYFLV
;
A
#
# COMPACT_ATOMS: atom_id res chain seq x y z
N MET A 1 5.50 21.46 -2.48
CA MET A 1 4.49 21.08 -1.46
C MET A 1 4.96 21.52 -0.09
N ASN A 2 4.02 21.90 0.79
CA ASN A 2 4.32 22.18 2.19
C ASN A 2 4.86 20.91 2.88
N LYS A 3 5.96 21.02 3.65
CA LYS A 3 6.59 19.90 4.36
C LYS A 3 5.61 19.18 5.29
N ASN A 4 4.69 19.91 5.90
CA ASN A 4 3.67 19.32 6.79
C ASN A 4 2.71 18.40 6.01
N ILE A 5 2.32 18.79 4.80
CA ILE A 5 1.43 17.98 3.94
C ILE A 5 2.14 16.71 3.51
N LEU A 6 3.41 16.80 3.10
CA LEU A 6 4.20 15.63 2.73
C LEU A 6 4.38 14.68 3.90
N TRP A 7 4.69 15.20 5.08
CA TRP A 7 4.84 14.38 6.28
C TRP A 7 3.54 13.69 6.69
N LEU A 8 2.41 14.41 6.68
CA LEU A 8 1.10 13.84 6.97
C LEU A 8 0.70 12.79 5.94
N SER A 9 0.98 13.03 4.66
CA SER A 9 0.69 12.06 3.59
C SER A 9 1.54 10.81 3.77
N ALA A 10 2.84 10.98 3.99
CA ALA A 10 3.78 9.86 4.08
C ALA A 10 3.51 8.96 5.29
N THR A 11 3.08 9.55 6.41
CA THR A 11 2.78 8.80 7.64
C THR A 11 1.32 8.34 7.74
N ILE A 12 0.47 8.65 6.76
CA ILE A 12 -1.00 8.49 6.82
C ILE A 12 -1.53 9.13 8.13
N CYS A 13 -1.39 10.45 8.23
CA CYS A 13 -1.83 11.25 9.38
C CYS A 13 -1.27 10.76 10.74
N GLY A 14 -0.02 10.29 10.76
CA GLY A 14 0.66 9.81 11.97
C GLY A 14 0.51 8.32 12.28
N VAL A 15 -0.23 7.56 11.46
CA VAL A 15 -0.37 6.10 11.61
C VAL A 15 0.97 5.37 11.55
N GLY A 16 1.88 5.80 10.68
CA GLY A 16 3.23 5.24 10.58
C GLY A 16 4.08 5.39 11.85
N LEU A 17 3.68 6.24 12.81
CA LEU A 17 4.37 6.38 14.10
C LEU A 17 3.99 5.28 15.10
N LEU A 18 2.92 4.53 14.82
CA LEU A 18 2.46 3.44 15.68
C LEU A 18 3.32 2.19 15.50
N PRO A 19 3.45 1.34 16.54
CA PRO A 19 4.03 0.01 16.36
C PRO A 19 3.18 -0.79 15.36
N GLY A 20 3.81 -1.26 14.27
CA GLY A 20 3.10 -1.93 13.17
C GLY A 20 2.31 -0.97 12.27
N GLY A 21 2.74 0.29 12.16
CA GLY A 21 2.08 1.33 11.35
C GLY A 21 1.68 0.89 9.94
N GLY A 22 2.53 0.15 9.21
CA GLY A 22 2.21 -0.36 7.87
C GLY A 22 0.97 -1.26 7.85
N THR A 23 0.83 -2.17 8.83
CA THR A 23 -0.38 -3.00 8.98
C THR A 23 -1.61 -2.12 9.26
N VAL A 24 -1.50 -1.15 10.17
CA VAL A 24 -2.61 -0.25 10.46
C VAL A 24 -3.01 0.56 9.21
N ALA A 25 -2.03 1.06 8.45
CA ALA A 25 -2.24 1.79 7.21
C ALA A 25 -2.96 0.94 6.17
N SER A 26 -2.57 -0.32 5.98
CA SER A 26 -3.27 -1.24 5.08
C SER A 26 -4.72 -1.49 5.52
N PHE A 27 -4.98 -1.71 6.80
CA PHE A 27 -6.35 -1.98 7.28
C PHE A 27 -7.24 -0.74 7.30
N ILE A 28 -6.68 0.48 7.41
CA ILE A 28 -7.41 1.74 7.23
C ILE A 28 -8.00 1.86 5.82
N THR A 29 -7.52 1.08 4.84
CA THR A 29 -8.12 1.05 3.50
C THR A 29 -9.43 0.26 3.42
N LEU A 30 -9.77 -0.60 4.40
CA LEU A 30 -10.98 -1.44 4.35
C LEU A 30 -12.29 -0.68 4.11
N PRO A 31 -12.57 0.46 4.77
CA PRO A 31 -13.78 1.23 4.53
C PRO A 31 -13.92 1.72 3.07
N PHE A 32 -12.81 1.86 2.33
CA PHE A 32 -12.84 2.28 0.93
C PHE A 32 -13.47 1.23 0.01
N TYR A 33 -13.60 -0.03 0.45
CA TYR A 33 -14.39 -1.04 -0.26
C TYR A 33 -15.84 -0.61 -0.48
N PHE A 34 -16.43 0.18 0.43
CA PHE A 34 -17.83 0.62 0.33
C PHE A 34 -18.04 1.80 -0.63
N LEU A 35 -16.97 2.46 -1.09
CA LEU A 35 -17.08 3.49 -2.13
C LEU A 35 -17.50 2.87 -3.46
N ASP A 36 -18.23 3.60 -4.30
CA ASP A 36 -18.43 3.17 -5.69
C ASP A 36 -17.07 3.12 -6.43
N THR A 37 -17.06 2.40 -7.56
CA THR A 37 -15.84 2.14 -8.32
C THR A 37 -15.15 3.41 -8.80
N VAL A 38 -15.90 4.47 -9.14
CA VAL A 38 -15.32 5.72 -9.62
C VAL A 38 -14.64 6.45 -8.47
N SER A 39 -15.32 6.58 -7.33
CA SER A 39 -14.73 7.18 -6.13
C SER A 39 -13.50 6.42 -5.63
N LEU A 40 -13.56 5.08 -5.60
CA LEU A 40 -12.40 4.27 -5.23
C LEU A 40 -11.21 4.48 -6.18
N CYS A 41 -11.46 4.52 -7.49
CA CYS A 41 -10.45 4.80 -8.50
C CYS A 41 -9.81 6.19 -8.33
N LEU A 42 -10.63 7.21 -8.04
CA LEU A 42 -10.14 8.57 -7.78
C LEU A 42 -9.25 8.63 -6.53
N VAL A 43 -9.64 7.97 -5.44
CA VAL A 43 -8.82 7.89 -4.23
C VAL A 43 -7.48 7.21 -4.56
N LEU A 44 -7.51 6.05 -5.22
CA LEU A 44 -6.30 5.33 -5.61
C LEU A 44 -5.38 6.20 -6.49
N LEU A 45 -5.93 6.88 -7.49
CA LEU A 45 -5.17 7.75 -8.38
C LEU A 45 -4.53 8.91 -7.60
N ILE A 46 -5.30 9.63 -6.79
CA ILE A 46 -4.78 10.75 -5.99
C ILE A 46 -3.69 10.28 -5.03
N SER A 47 -3.92 9.18 -4.31
CA SER A 47 -2.95 8.62 -3.39
C SER A 47 -1.67 8.19 -4.12
N SER A 48 -1.77 7.56 -5.29
CA SER A 48 -0.60 7.17 -6.10
C SER A 48 0.22 8.37 -6.59
N LEU A 49 -0.43 9.48 -6.95
CA LEU A 49 0.23 10.70 -7.41
C LEU A 49 1.04 11.38 -6.29
N VAL A 50 0.56 11.28 -5.04
CA VAL A 50 1.24 11.84 -3.87
C VAL A 50 2.31 10.90 -3.32
N CYS A 51 2.12 9.59 -3.46
CA CYS A 51 2.95 8.53 -2.88
C CYS A 51 4.44 8.72 -3.14
N GLY A 52 4.85 8.88 -4.40
CA GLY A 52 6.28 8.97 -4.72
C GLY A 52 6.97 10.22 -4.14
N ALA A 53 6.26 11.35 -4.08
CA ALA A 53 6.75 12.57 -3.46
C ALA A 53 6.85 12.44 -1.93
N ALA A 54 5.87 11.76 -1.31
CA ALA A 54 5.81 11.50 0.11
C ALA A 54 6.94 10.55 0.56
N ILE A 55 7.19 9.46 -0.19
CA ILE A 55 8.32 8.54 0.06
C ILE A 55 9.65 9.27 -0.12
N SER A 56 9.83 9.99 -1.22
CA SER A 56 11.06 10.79 -1.46
C SER A 56 11.36 11.75 -0.31
N PHE A 57 10.32 12.40 0.21
CA PHE A 57 10.43 13.30 1.35
C PHE A 57 10.83 12.53 2.61
N GLY A 58 10.14 11.42 2.91
CA GLY A 58 10.42 10.57 4.06
C GLY A 58 11.84 10.02 4.09
N GLN A 59 12.32 9.52 2.96
CA GLN A 59 13.69 9.01 2.81
C GLN A 59 14.74 10.07 3.16
N ARG A 60 14.54 11.31 2.71
CA ARG A 60 15.42 12.44 3.01
C ARG A 60 15.29 12.92 4.46
N TRP A 61 14.07 12.92 4.98
CA TRP A 61 13.77 13.40 6.33
C TRP A 61 14.38 12.50 7.40
N TYR A 62 14.22 11.18 7.24
CA TYR A 62 14.73 10.17 8.17
C TYR A 62 16.14 9.68 7.82
N GLN A 63 16.73 10.14 6.70
CA GLN A 63 18.04 9.71 6.19
C GLN A 63 18.18 8.18 6.08
N LYS A 64 17.08 7.52 5.70
CA LYS A 64 16.98 6.06 5.59
C LYS A 64 16.29 5.70 4.28
N LYS A 65 16.72 4.62 3.64
CA LYS A 65 16.15 4.15 2.36
C LYS A 65 14.68 3.75 2.49
N ASP A 66 14.34 3.10 3.59
CA ASP A 66 12.99 2.65 3.88
C ASP A 66 12.69 2.86 5.38
N PRO A 67 12.27 4.08 5.76
CA PRO A 67 11.87 4.40 7.12
C PRO A 67 10.47 3.86 7.42
N SER A 68 10.34 3.05 8.46
CA SER A 68 9.09 2.39 8.87
C SER A 68 7.96 3.36 9.27
N GLN A 69 8.25 4.66 9.37
CA GLN A 69 7.26 5.70 9.60
C GLN A 69 6.51 6.12 8.34
N ILE A 70 7.07 5.82 7.17
CA ILE A 70 6.46 6.11 5.88
C ILE A 70 5.68 4.87 5.52
N VAL A 71 4.35 5.04 5.43
CA VAL A 71 3.41 3.93 5.28
C VAL A 71 2.40 4.16 4.14
N ILE A 72 2.76 5.03 3.20
CA ILE A 72 1.88 5.46 2.10
C ILE A 72 1.92 4.48 0.93
N ASP A 73 3.04 3.79 0.77
CA ASP A 73 3.30 2.66 -0.10
C ASP A 73 2.35 1.50 0.23
N GLU A 74 2.26 1.08 1.50
CA GLU A 74 1.35 0.01 1.92
C GLU A 74 -0.10 0.43 1.76
N PHE A 75 -0.41 1.70 2.02
CA PHE A 75 -1.76 2.26 1.83
C PHE A 75 -2.18 2.23 0.35
N VAL A 76 -1.29 2.66 -0.56
CA VAL A 76 -1.56 2.67 -2.00
C VAL A 76 -1.65 1.25 -2.56
N ALA A 77 -0.77 0.35 -2.12
CA ALA A 77 -0.80 -1.05 -2.54
C ALA A 77 -2.07 -1.77 -2.04
N ALA A 78 -2.50 -1.52 -0.80
CA ALA A 78 -3.75 -2.04 -0.27
C ALA A 78 -4.98 -1.50 -1.02
N LEU A 79 -5.01 -0.20 -1.35
CA LEU A 79 -6.08 0.37 -2.19
C LEU A 79 -6.12 -0.27 -3.58
N LEU A 80 -4.97 -0.53 -4.20
CA LEU A 80 -4.90 -1.22 -5.48
C LEU A 80 -5.47 -2.64 -5.36
N LEU A 81 -5.10 -3.38 -4.31
CA LEU A 81 -5.64 -4.72 -4.07
C LEU A 81 -7.17 -4.70 -3.92
N ILE A 82 -7.71 -3.80 -3.09
CA ILE A 82 -9.16 -3.65 -2.92
C ILE A 82 -9.83 -3.33 -4.27
N PHE A 83 -9.25 -2.41 -5.05
CA PHE A 83 -9.77 -2.05 -6.36
C PHE A 83 -9.84 -3.25 -7.30
N LEU A 84 -8.77 -4.03 -7.42
CA LEU A 84 -8.72 -5.22 -8.28
C LEU A 84 -9.71 -6.30 -7.84
N LEU A 85 -9.75 -6.63 -6.55
CA LEU A 85 -10.67 -7.63 -6.00
C LEU A 85 -12.14 -7.23 -6.21
N LYS A 86 -12.46 -5.95 -6.02
CA LYS A 86 -13.81 -5.43 -6.19
C LYS A 86 -14.23 -5.37 -7.66
N THR A 87 -13.35 -4.97 -8.56
CA THR A 87 -13.73 -4.68 -9.96
C THR A 87 -13.58 -5.87 -10.89
N ILE A 88 -12.62 -6.76 -10.63
CA ILE A 88 -12.32 -7.90 -11.49
C ILE A 88 -12.98 -9.17 -10.95
N LEU A 89 -12.79 -9.46 -9.66
CA LEU A 89 -13.27 -10.70 -9.04
C LEU A 89 -14.63 -10.57 -8.34
N LEU A 90 -15.13 -9.34 -8.16
CA LEU A 90 -16.38 -9.06 -7.45
C LEU A 90 -16.41 -9.67 -6.03
N CYS A 91 -15.25 -9.71 -5.37
CA CYS A 91 -15.10 -10.33 -4.05
C CYS A 91 -15.97 -9.63 -2.99
N SER A 92 -16.47 -10.42 -2.03
CA SER A 92 -17.18 -9.90 -0.85
C SER A 92 -16.25 -9.12 0.07
N PHE A 93 -16.82 -8.35 1.00
CA PHE A 93 -16.04 -7.59 2.00
C PHE A 93 -15.13 -8.51 2.84
N GLU A 94 -15.62 -9.69 3.21
CA GLU A 94 -14.86 -10.69 3.98
C GLU A 94 -13.69 -11.23 3.17
N GLN A 95 -13.89 -11.51 1.88
CA GLN A 95 -12.81 -11.94 0.98
C GLN A 95 -11.73 -10.85 0.82
N VAL A 96 -12.14 -9.59 0.71
CA VAL A 96 -11.21 -8.45 0.66
C VAL A 96 -10.42 -8.34 1.96
N ALA A 97 -11.04 -8.51 3.12
CA ALA A 97 -10.34 -8.51 4.41
C ALA A 97 -9.33 -9.67 4.52
N MET A 98 -9.70 -10.87 4.06
CA MET A 98 -8.77 -12.00 4.01
C MET A 98 -7.60 -11.74 3.04
N ALA A 99 -7.86 -11.11 1.89
CA ALA A 99 -6.82 -10.76 0.93
C ALA A 99 -5.85 -9.71 1.49
N LEU A 100 -6.30 -8.76 2.31
CA LEU A 100 -5.40 -7.83 2.99
C LEU A 100 -4.50 -8.53 4.02
N ILE A 101 -4.99 -9.56 4.72
CA ILE A 101 -4.14 -10.39 5.59
C ILE A 101 -3.05 -11.07 4.77
N LEU A 102 -3.43 -11.64 3.62
CA LEU A 102 -2.50 -12.29 2.71
C LEU A 102 -1.47 -11.31 2.12
N PHE A 103 -1.89 -10.08 1.79
CA PHE A 103 -1.01 -9.00 1.37
C PHE A 103 0.04 -8.67 2.42
N ARG A 104 -0.36 -8.48 3.68
CA ARG A 104 0.62 -8.24 4.75
C ARG A 104 1.55 -9.43 4.94
N PHE A 105 1.04 -10.66 4.79
CA PHE A 105 1.88 -11.84 4.83
C PHE A 105 2.98 -11.80 3.75
N PHE A 106 2.65 -11.45 2.50
CA PHE A 106 3.66 -11.34 1.44
C PHE A 106 4.61 -10.15 1.60
N ASP A 107 4.10 -8.99 2.01
CA ASP A 107 4.94 -7.82 2.24
C ASP A 107 5.96 -8.07 3.38
N MET A 108 5.51 -8.65 4.50
CA MET A 108 6.42 -8.94 5.63
C MET A 108 7.43 -10.05 5.33
N THR A 109 7.03 -11.07 4.57
CA THR A 109 7.90 -12.23 4.30
C THR A 109 8.79 -12.02 3.07
N LYS A 110 8.39 -11.13 2.15
CA LYS A 110 9.07 -10.82 0.88
C LYS A 110 9.43 -12.08 0.06
N ILE A 111 8.56 -13.09 0.11
CA ILE A 111 8.71 -14.35 -0.65
C ILE A 111 8.48 -14.08 -2.15
N PHE A 112 8.95 -14.98 -3.02
CA PHE A 112 8.76 -14.91 -4.48
C PHE A 112 9.44 -13.73 -5.18
N GLY A 113 10.66 -13.38 -4.73
CA GLY A 113 11.49 -12.39 -5.42
C GLY A 113 11.13 -10.92 -5.14
N LEU A 114 10.19 -10.64 -4.23
CA LEU A 114 9.88 -9.26 -3.82
C LEU A 114 11.12 -8.55 -3.27
N ARG A 115 12.02 -9.29 -2.61
CA ARG A 115 13.31 -8.77 -2.14
C ARG A 115 14.23 -8.28 -3.25
N ASP A 116 14.07 -8.77 -4.48
CA ASP A 116 14.84 -8.27 -5.63
C ASP A 116 14.31 -6.92 -6.12
N LEU A 117 13.03 -6.61 -5.88
CA LEU A 117 12.44 -5.31 -6.24
C LEU A 117 13.04 -4.17 -5.39
N GLU A 118 13.42 -4.46 -4.14
CA GLU A 118 14.15 -3.51 -3.30
C GLU A 118 15.52 -3.12 -3.88
N LYS A 119 16.10 -3.89 -4.81
CA LYS A 119 17.37 -3.53 -5.46
C LYS A 119 17.22 -2.31 -6.37
N VAL A 120 16.00 -1.99 -6.81
CA VAL A 120 15.71 -0.76 -7.53
C VAL A 120 15.99 0.44 -6.62
N GLN A 121 16.71 1.43 -7.16
CA GLN A 121 17.15 2.58 -6.37
C GLN A 121 16.03 3.62 -6.20
N GLY A 122 16.05 4.30 -5.04
CA GLY A 122 15.14 5.39 -4.73
C GLY A 122 13.73 4.93 -4.36
N VAL A 123 12.74 5.74 -4.72
CA VAL A 123 11.31 5.56 -4.40
C VAL A 123 10.75 4.27 -5.00
N TRP A 124 11.16 3.95 -6.22
CA TRP A 124 10.57 2.84 -6.97
C TRP A 124 10.79 1.49 -6.31
N GLY A 125 11.92 1.28 -5.63
CA GLY A 125 12.18 0.03 -4.94
C GLY A 125 11.23 -0.24 -3.77
N VAL A 126 10.79 0.83 -3.09
CA VAL A 126 9.86 0.80 -1.94
C VAL A 126 8.40 0.78 -2.40
N LEU A 127 8.11 1.24 -3.62
CA LEU A 127 6.76 1.14 -4.15
C LEU A 127 6.52 -0.22 -4.82
N LEU A 128 7.53 -0.74 -5.52
CA LEU A 128 7.40 -1.97 -6.31
C LEU A 128 7.30 -3.23 -5.44
N ASP A 129 7.96 -3.28 -4.28
CA ASP A 129 7.86 -4.42 -3.37
C ASP A 129 6.44 -4.55 -2.79
N ASP A 130 5.84 -3.45 -2.34
CA ASP A 130 4.46 -3.40 -1.84
C ASP A 130 3.43 -3.66 -2.95
N LEU A 131 3.57 -3.03 -4.11
CA LEU A 131 2.69 -3.30 -5.27
C LEU A 131 2.81 -4.75 -5.73
N GLY A 132 4.01 -5.34 -5.68
CA GLY A 132 4.25 -6.74 -5.98
C GLY A 132 3.52 -7.67 -5.00
N ALA A 133 3.58 -7.38 -3.69
CA ALA A 133 2.85 -8.12 -2.68
C ALA A 133 1.33 -8.03 -2.87
N ALA A 134 0.81 -6.86 -3.24
CA ALA A 134 -0.61 -6.67 -3.57
C ALA A 134 -1.02 -7.50 -4.79
N LEU A 135 -0.22 -7.49 -5.87
CA LEU A 135 -0.47 -8.29 -7.06
C LEU A 135 -0.42 -9.80 -6.79
N TYR A 136 0.53 -10.28 -5.99
CA TYR A 136 0.57 -11.70 -5.61
C TYR A 136 -0.65 -12.11 -4.80
N SER A 137 -1.10 -11.26 -3.88
CA SER A 137 -2.34 -11.50 -3.11
C SER A 137 -3.55 -11.59 -4.01
N PHE A 138 -3.68 -10.67 -4.96
CA PHE A 138 -4.74 -10.68 -5.97
C PHE A 138 -4.72 -11.96 -6.81
N LEU A 139 -3.54 -12.35 -7.34
CA LEU A 139 -3.41 -13.54 -8.18
C LEU A 139 -3.77 -14.81 -7.43
N ILE A 140 -3.38 -14.93 -6.15
CA ILE A 140 -3.76 -16.10 -5.35
C ILE A 140 -5.27 -16.16 -5.15
N PHE A 141 -5.91 -15.03 -4.83
CA PHE A 141 -7.37 -14.98 -4.75
C PHE A 141 -8.06 -15.30 -6.08
N TYR A 142 -7.50 -14.84 -7.20
CA TYR A 142 -7.99 -15.13 -8.55
C TYR A 142 -8.03 -16.63 -8.87
N PHE A 143 -7.09 -17.43 -8.33
CA PHE A 143 -7.08 -18.87 -8.53
C PHE A 143 -7.88 -19.66 -7.48
N LEU A 144 -8.24 -19.03 -6.36
CA LEU A 144 -8.98 -19.69 -5.26
C LEU A 144 -10.50 -19.55 -5.35
N VAL A 145 -10.99 -18.53 -6.07
CA VAL A 145 -12.42 -18.17 -6.20
C VAL A 145 -12.87 -18.35 -7.64
#